data_AF-A0A6J7AMM3-F1
#
_entry.id   AF-A0A6J7AMM3-F1
#
_cell.length_a   1.000
_cell.length_b   1.000
_cell.length_c   1.000
_cell.angle_alpha   90.00
_cell.angle_beta   90.00
_cell.angle_gamma   90.00
#
_symmetry.space_group_name_H-M   'P 1'
#
loop_
_entity.id
_entity.type
_entity.pdbx_description
1 polymer ?
#
loop_
_entity_poly.entity_id
_entity_poly.type
_entity_poly.pdbx_seq_one_letter_code
_entity_poly.pdbx_strand_id
1 'polypeptide(L)'
;MPAFVTELDHHSEAQHAPAADAVTLSSLHSAKGLEWQVVFIVGCSDGLLPLSNADSPDEIEEERRLLYVGMTRAKSYLHLSWARARQPGGRENREFSKFLVTLRDSTGQLVDGLDGDESRGSVHRGSGRARTERKKRGPAMCRTCGKGLVTAPERSLGRCRTCPSTYDPDQFEQLKRWRLRQATEREVPAFVVFTDATLLAIVEQLPASLEQLAAIPGIGPAKLELYGPTLLELLGDPTR
;
A
#
# COMPACT_ATOMS: atom_id res chain seq x y z
N MET A 1 26.34 3.81 10.42
CA MET A 1 25.13 4.19 9.64
C MET A 1 24.99 5.71 9.41
N PRO A 2 25.26 6.64 10.35
CA PRO A 2 25.07 8.07 10.07
C PRO A 2 26.05 8.63 9.02
N ALA A 3 27.31 8.20 9.01
CA ALA A 3 28.31 8.63 8.03
C ALA A 3 27.92 8.29 6.56
N PHE A 4 27.29 7.13 6.35
CA PHE A 4 26.84 6.71 5.02
C PHE A 4 25.63 7.53 4.53
N VAL A 5 24.73 7.92 5.43
CA VAL A 5 23.59 8.79 5.10
C VAL A 5 24.09 10.20 4.76
N THR A 6 25.04 10.74 5.54
CA THR A 6 25.67 12.03 5.24
C THR A 6 26.41 12.03 3.89
N GLU A 7 27.06 10.91 3.55
CA GLU A 7 27.69 10.74 2.24
C GLU A 7 26.64 10.68 1.11
N LEU A 8 25.51 10.00 1.31
CA LEU A 8 24.39 10.00 0.35
C LEU A 8 23.75 11.39 0.18
N ASP A 9 23.61 12.15 1.27
CA ASP A 9 23.05 13.52 1.23
C ASP A 9 23.97 14.48 0.46
N HIS A 10 25.29 14.43 0.71
CA HIS A 10 26.26 15.20 -0.08
C HIS A 10 26.27 14.82 -1.56
N HIS A 11 26.08 13.54 -1.89
CA HIS A 11 25.93 13.09 -3.28
C HIS A 11 24.65 13.61 -3.94
N SER A 12 23.54 13.67 -3.19
CA SER A 12 22.27 14.23 -3.65
C SER A 12 22.39 15.74 -3.95
N GLU A 13 23.12 16.48 -3.11
CA GLU A 13 23.34 17.92 -3.28
C GLU A 13 24.26 18.25 -4.46
N ALA A 14 25.24 17.41 -4.76
CA ALA A 14 26.29 17.72 -5.72
C ALA A 14 25.81 17.75 -7.18
N GLN A 15 24.72 17.09 -7.58
CA GLN A 15 24.21 17.04 -8.98
C GLN A 15 25.27 16.71 -10.06
N HIS A 16 26.42 16.13 -9.72
CA HIS A 16 27.46 15.75 -10.68
C HIS A 16 27.20 14.33 -11.19
N ALA A 17 27.40 14.11 -12.50
CA ALA A 17 27.54 12.75 -13.03
C ALA A 17 28.75 12.10 -12.32
N PRO A 18 28.58 10.91 -11.70
CA PRO A 18 29.63 10.33 -10.87
C PRO A 18 30.88 10.00 -11.68
N ALA A 19 32.06 10.26 -11.10
CA ALA A 19 33.36 9.80 -11.62
C ALA A 19 33.68 8.34 -11.22
N ALA A 20 32.75 7.66 -10.54
CA ALA A 20 32.88 6.28 -10.07
C ALA A 20 31.87 5.35 -10.78
N ASP A 21 32.24 4.08 -10.96
CA ASP A 21 31.38 3.00 -11.50
C ASP A 21 30.21 2.69 -10.55
N ALA A 22 29.18 3.54 -10.56
CA ALA A 22 28.01 3.41 -9.70
C ALA A 22 26.70 3.69 -10.47
N VAL A 23 25.59 3.17 -9.96
CA VAL A 23 24.25 3.47 -10.48
C VAL A 23 23.78 4.83 -9.93
N THR A 24 23.41 5.75 -10.83
CA THR A 24 22.82 7.03 -10.44
C THR A 24 21.31 6.88 -10.22
N LEU A 25 20.85 7.22 -9.02
CA LEU A 25 19.42 7.38 -8.73
C LEU A 25 19.09 8.87 -8.76
N SER A 26 18.07 9.23 -9.54
CA SER A 26 17.65 10.61 -9.72
C SER A 26 16.14 10.70 -9.88
N SER A 27 15.57 11.84 -9.54
CA SER A 27 14.23 12.22 -10.01
C SER A 27 14.26 12.56 -11.50
N LEU A 28 13.09 12.53 -12.16
CA LEU A 28 12.95 12.97 -13.56
C LEU A 28 13.36 14.44 -13.74
N HIS A 29 13.01 15.30 -12.77
CA HIS A 29 13.36 16.73 -12.79
C HIS A 29 14.86 16.96 -12.76
N SER A 30 15.57 16.27 -11.85
CA SER A 30 17.01 16.40 -11.65
C SER A 30 17.83 15.80 -12.80
N ALA A 31 17.21 14.98 -13.66
CA ALA A 31 17.89 14.37 -14.80
C ALA A 31 18.06 15.33 -16.00
N LYS A 32 17.43 16.52 -15.97
CA LYS A 32 17.48 17.48 -17.08
C LYS A 32 18.92 17.90 -17.39
N GLY A 33 19.32 17.78 -18.66
CA GLY A 33 20.66 18.15 -19.13
C GLY A 33 21.75 17.09 -18.92
N LEU A 34 21.41 15.99 -18.24
CA LEU A 34 22.28 14.82 -18.11
C LEU A 34 21.89 13.75 -19.14
N GLU A 35 22.75 12.79 -19.45
CA GLU A 35 22.43 11.67 -20.35
C GLU A 35 23.26 10.43 -19.97
N TRP A 36 22.68 9.24 -20.18
CA TRP A 36 23.31 7.95 -19.84
C TRP A 36 23.16 6.94 -20.98
N GLN A 37 24.04 5.95 -21.03
CA GLN A 37 23.93 4.85 -22.01
C GLN A 37 22.64 4.05 -21.81
N VAL A 38 22.28 3.80 -20.55
CA VAL A 38 21.10 3.03 -20.14
C VAL A 38 20.32 3.82 -19.09
N VAL A 39 19.00 3.93 -19.26
CA VAL A 39 18.09 4.57 -18.31
C VAL A 39 16.96 3.63 -17.93
N PHE A 40 16.68 3.55 -16.62
CA PHE A 40 15.52 2.86 -16.06
C PHE A 40 14.55 3.89 -15.49
N ILE A 41 13.37 4.04 -16.09
CA ILE A 41 12.27 4.80 -15.50
C ILE A 41 11.38 3.80 -14.78
N VAL A 42 11.32 3.93 -13.46
CA VAL A 42 10.60 3.01 -12.58
C VAL A 42 9.32 3.64 -12.07
N GLY A 43 8.30 2.82 -11.85
CA GLY A 43 7.03 3.27 -11.30
C GLY A 43 6.14 4.02 -12.29
N CYS A 44 6.19 3.66 -13.57
CA CYS A 44 5.31 4.17 -14.63
C CYS A 44 3.85 3.67 -14.45
N SER A 45 3.23 4.04 -13.35
CA SER A 45 1.86 3.70 -12.96
C SER A 45 1.00 4.94 -12.88
N ASP A 46 -0.30 4.81 -13.12
CA ASP A 46 -1.22 5.93 -12.93
C ASP A 46 -1.24 6.39 -11.46
N GLY A 47 -1.30 7.70 -11.25
CA GLY A 47 -1.10 8.37 -9.96
C GLY A 47 0.36 8.51 -9.49
N LEU A 48 1.33 7.93 -10.20
CA LEU A 48 2.77 8.25 -10.07
C LEU A 48 3.31 8.97 -11.29
N LEU A 49 2.85 8.57 -12.48
CA LEU A 49 3.19 9.22 -13.74
C LEU A 49 1.98 9.15 -14.68
N PRO A 50 1.16 10.21 -14.79
CA PRO A 50 1.31 11.48 -14.06
C PRO A 50 1.06 11.32 -12.56
N LEU A 51 1.60 12.26 -11.79
CA LEU A 51 1.27 12.39 -10.38
C LEU A 51 -0.23 12.62 -10.17
N SER A 52 -0.77 12.06 -9.08
CA SER A 52 -2.20 12.11 -8.78
C SER A 52 -2.76 13.52 -8.48
N ASN A 53 -1.90 14.53 -8.33
CA ASN A 53 -2.27 15.92 -8.09
C ASN A 53 -2.22 16.79 -9.36
N ALA A 54 -1.85 16.21 -10.51
CA ALA A 54 -1.94 16.89 -11.80
C ALA A 54 -3.37 16.75 -12.35
N ASP A 55 -4.24 17.66 -11.93
CA ASP A 55 -5.68 17.59 -12.20
C ASP A 55 -6.07 18.41 -13.44
N SER A 56 -5.32 19.47 -13.75
CA SER A 56 -5.58 20.31 -14.94
C SER A 56 -4.91 19.75 -16.20
N PRO A 57 -5.45 20.04 -17.40
CA PRO A 57 -4.83 19.62 -18.66
C PRO A 57 -3.38 20.09 -18.83
N ASP A 58 -3.07 21.31 -18.35
CA ASP A 58 -1.73 21.89 -18.45
C ASP A 58 -0.73 21.18 -17.53
N GLU A 59 -1.15 20.83 -16.30
CA GLU A 59 -0.32 20.04 -15.38
C GLU A 59 -0.07 18.62 -15.92
N ILE A 60 -1.10 17.99 -16.49
CA ILE A 60 -0.95 16.66 -17.13
C ILE A 60 0.04 16.74 -18.30
N GLU A 61 -0.03 17.80 -19.10
CA GLU A 61 0.90 17.99 -20.21
C GLU A 61 2.33 18.29 -19.73
N GLU A 62 2.49 18.97 -18.60
CA GLU A 62 3.80 19.15 -17.96
C GLU A 62 4.38 17.82 -17.47
N GLU A 63 3.57 16.97 -16.83
CA GLU A 63 3.98 15.61 -16.42
C GLU A 63 4.35 14.74 -17.64
N ARG A 64 3.65 14.92 -18.76
CA ARG A 64 4.02 14.27 -20.04
C ARG A 64 5.37 14.76 -20.53
N ARG A 65 5.63 16.07 -20.48
CA ARG A 65 6.94 16.65 -20.83
C ARG A 65 8.04 16.12 -19.92
N LEU A 66 7.79 15.95 -18.62
CA LEU A 66 8.75 15.36 -17.68
C LEU A 66 9.10 13.92 -18.03
N LEU A 67 8.11 13.09 -18.36
CA LEU A 67 8.36 11.74 -18.87
C LEU A 67 9.19 11.78 -20.16
N TYR A 68 8.82 12.62 -21.12
CA TYR A 68 9.56 12.76 -22.38
C TYR A 68 11.02 13.17 -22.15
N VAL A 69 11.27 14.15 -21.28
CA VAL A 69 12.63 14.55 -20.90
C VAL A 69 13.38 13.35 -20.32
N GLY A 70 12.78 12.60 -19.38
CA GLY A 70 13.38 11.38 -18.81
C GLY A 70 13.72 10.31 -19.85
N MET A 71 12.80 10.04 -20.79
CA MET A 71 13.00 9.06 -21.86
C MET A 71 14.17 9.45 -22.76
N THR A 72 14.27 10.73 -23.12
CA THR A 72 15.35 11.25 -23.97
C THR A 72 16.71 11.34 -23.27
N ARG A 73 16.80 11.00 -21.98
CA ARG A 73 18.10 10.89 -21.29
C ARG A 73 18.85 9.60 -21.65
N ALA A 74 18.16 8.63 -22.24
CA ALA A 74 18.74 7.36 -22.67
C ALA A 74 19.39 7.49 -24.05
N LYS A 75 20.66 7.10 -24.16
CA LYS A 75 21.38 7.06 -25.45
C LYS A 75 21.18 5.76 -26.22
N SER A 76 21.17 4.61 -25.51
CA SER A 76 21.11 3.29 -26.15
C SER A 76 19.93 2.46 -25.70
N TYR A 77 19.69 2.39 -24.39
CA TYR A 77 18.63 1.54 -23.84
C TYR A 77 17.75 2.28 -22.85
N LEU A 78 16.44 2.18 -23.05
CA LEU A 78 15.43 2.69 -22.16
C LEU A 78 14.58 1.53 -21.64
N HIS A 79 14.52 1.40 -20.33
CA HIS A 79 13.65 0.45 -19.65
C HIS A 79 12.58 1.19 -18.88
N LEU A 80 11.32 0.84 -19.12
CA LEU A 80 10.18 1.38 -18.40
C LEU A 80 9.59 0.25 -17.56
N SER A 81 9.27 0.51 -16.30
CA SER A 81 8.68 -0.51 -15.43
C SER A 81 7.56 0.05 -14.56
N TRP A 82 6.61 -0.82 -14.22
CA TRP A 82 5.48 -0.51 -13.35
C TRP A 82 5.22 -1.70 -12.43
N ALA A 83 4.40 -1.49 -11.39
CA ALA A 83 4.07 -2.53 -10.42
C ALA A 83 2.56 -2.60 -10.24
N ARG A 84 2.01 -3.81 -10.10
CA ARG A 84 0.58 -4.05 -9.84
C ARG A 84 0.11 -3.61 -8.44
N ALA A 85 1.02 -3.59 -7.47
CA ALA A 85 0.74 -3.20 -6.09
C ALA A 85 1.90 -2.37 -5.53
N ARG A 86 1.62 -1.53 -4.53
CA ARG A 86 2.65 -0.70 -3.86
C ARG A 86 3.61 -1.52 -2.99
N GLN A 87 3.11 -2.60 -2.37
CA GLN A 87 3.87 -3.46 -1.47
C GLN A 87 3.82 -4.91 -1.96
N PRO A 88 4.88 -5.71 -1.76
CA PRO A 88 4.86 -7.15 -2.04
C PRO A 88 3.69 -7.83 -1.33
N GLY A 89 2.89 -8.62 -2.06
CA GLY A 89 1.70 -9.29 -1.51
C GLY A 89 0.51 -8.37 -1.20
N GLY A 90 0.62 -7.07 -1.46
CA GLY A 90 -0.45 -6.10 -1.30
C GLY A 90 -1.55 -6.29 -2.35
N ARG A 91 -2.69 -5.61 -2.14
CA ARG A 91 -3.79 -5.60 -3.11
C ARG A 91 -3.33 -4.95 -4.41
N GLU A 92 -3.60 -5.62 -5.53
CA GLU A 92 -3.33 -5.08 -6.87
C GLU A 92 -4.33 -3.96 -7.17
N ASN A 93 -3.84 -2.73 -7.17
CA ASN A 93 -4.65 -1.53 -7.41
C ASN A 93 -3.91 -0.46 -8.23
N ARG A 94 -2.71 -0.76 -8.70
CA ARG A 94 -1.95 0.14 -9.56
C ARG A 94 -2.24 -0.23 -11.00
N GLU A 95 -2.54 0.79 -11.77
CA GLU A 95 -2.76 0.70 -13.20
C GLU A 95 -1.52 1.17 -13.94
N PHE A 96 -1.40 0.71 -15.19
CA PHE A 96 -0.34 1.14 -16.09
C PHE A 96 -0.50 2.62 -16.43
N SER A 97 0.61 3.36 -16.53
CA SER A 97 0.56 4.79 -16.85
C SER A 97 -0.15 5.03 -18.19
N LYS A 98 -1.13 5.94 -18.19
CA LYS A 98 -1.84 6.36 -19.41
C LYS A 98 -0.93 7.00 -20.46
N PHE A 99 0.24 7.52 -20.07
CA PHE A 99 1.21 8.06 -21.03
C PHE A 99 1.92 6.97 -21.82
N LEU A 100 2.00 5.76 -21.28
CA LEU A 100 2.69 4.67 -21.94
C LEU A 100 1.80 3.96 -22.95
N VAL A 101 0.47 3.90 -22.75
CA VAL A 101 -0.48 3.19 -23.65
C VAL A 101 -0.33 3.59 -25.13
N THR A 102 0.16 4.79 -25.41
CA THR A 102 0.37 5.31 -26.78
C THR A 102 1.73 4.93 -27.39
N LEU A 103 2.67 4.43 -26.59
CA LEU A 103 4.01 4.04 -27.06
C LEU A 103 3.97 2.68 -27.76
N ARG A 104 4.93 2.44 -28.64
CA ARG A 104 5.17 1.14 -29.24
C ARG A 104 6.43 0.51 -28.66
N ASP A 105 6.42 -0.80 -28.47
CA ASP A 105 7.60 -1.55 -28.06
C ASP A 105 8.56 -1.80 -29.23
N SER A 106 9.63 -2.55 -28.99
CA SER A 106 10.62 -2.92 -30.01
C SER A 106 10.07 -3.81 -31.12
N THR A 107 8.90 -4.43 -30.94
CA THR A 107 8.21 -5.22 -31.96
C THR A 107 7.24 -4.39 -32.79
N GLY A 108 7.06 -3.12 -32.43
CA GLY A 108 6.13 -2.20 -33.09
C GLY A 108 4.68 -2.35 -32.60
N GLN A 109 4.40 -3.17 -31.59
CA GLN A 109 3.08 -3.26 -30.97
C GLN A 109 2.86 -2.14 -29.96
N LEU A 110 1.61 -1.70 -29.79
CA LEU A 110 1.28 -0.75 -28.72
C LEU A 110 1.60 -1.41 -27.38
N VAL A 111 2.24 -0.68 -26.48
CA VAL A 111 2.46 -1.16 -25.12
C VAL A 111 1.12 -1.12 -24.40
N ASP A 112 0.45 -2.25 -24.28
CA ASP A 112 -0.64 -2.40 -23.34
C ASP A 112 -0.07 -2.81 -21.97
N GLY A 113 -0.72 -2.35 -20.90
CA GLY A 113 -0.42 -2.80 -19.55
C GLY A 113 -1.12 -4.11 -19.19
N LEU A 114 -1.79 -4.74 -20.16
CA LEU A 114 -2.82 -5.75 -20.02
C LEU A 114 -2.85 -6.54 -21.34
N ASP A 115 -1.85 -7.37 -21.62
CA ASP A 115 -2.03 -8.81 -21.83
C ASP A 115 -0.73 -9.42 -22.38
N GLY A 116 -0.37 -10.62 -21.91
CA GLY A 116 0.65 -11.43 -22.56
C GLY A 116 1.82 -11.85 -21.67
N ASP A 117 1.77 -13.11 -21.26
CA ASP A 117 2.73 -13.91 -20.50
C ASP A 117 4.15 -14.01 -21.12
N GLU A 118 4.51 -13.24 -22.15
CA GLU A 118 5.62 -13.61 -23.05
C GLU A 118 6.79 -12.61 -23.19
N SER A 119 6.63 -11.32 -22.86
CA SER A 119 7.77 -10.37 -22.92
C SER A 119 8.50 -10.23 -21.59
N ARG A 120 9.40 -11.20 -21.35
CA ARG A 120 10.28 -11.33 -20.19
C ARG A 120 11.25 -10.15 -20.02
N GLY A 121 11.13 -9.43 -18.90
CA GLY A 121 12.29 -8.91 -18.16
C GLY A 121 12.75 -9.95 -17.14
N SER A 122 14.03 -10.30 -17.15
CA SER A 122 14.66 -11.45 -16.47
C SER A 122 14.72 -11.42 -14.93
N VAL A 123 13.74 -10.83 -14.24
CA VAL A 123 13.68 -10.93 -12.79
C VAL A 123 12.82 -12.14 -12.40
N HIS A 124 13.49 -13.28 -12.15
CA HIS A 124 12.89 -14.39 -11.44
C HIS A 124 12.42 -13.93 -10.05
N ARG A 125 11.12 -13.63 -9.93
CA ARG A 125 10.48 -13.63 -8.60
C ARG A 125 10.37 -15.09 -8.18
N GLY A 126 10.96 -15.42 -7.03
CA GLY A 126 10.77 -16.72 -6.40
C GLY A 126 9.29 -17.09 -6.37
N SER A 127 9.00 -18.35 -6.69
CA SER A 127 7.66 -18.93 -6.82
C SER A 127 6.72 -18.46 -5.71
N GLY A 128 5.92 -17.45 -6.01
CA GLY A 128 4.82 -17.04 -5.15
C GLY A 128 3.82 -18.18 -5.07
N ARG A 129 3.48 -18.60 -3.84
CA ARG A 129 2.44 -19.60 -3.57
C ARG A 129 1.26 -19.41 -4.51
N ALA A 130 0.81 -20.51 -5.13
CA ALA A 130 -0.37 -20.58 -5.97
C ALA A 130 -1.52 -19.80 -5.32
N ARG A 131 -2.08 -18.84 -6.08
CA ARG A 131 -3.27 -18.09 -5.69
C ARG A 131 -4.40 -19.10 -5.48
N THR A 132 -4.76 -19.35 -4.23
CA THR A 132 -6.05 -19.98 -3.93
C THR A 132 -7.14 -19.05 -4.43
N GLU A 133 -7.98 -19.53 -5.35
CA GLU A 133 -9.14 -18.81 -5.85
C GLU A 133 -9.97 -18.30 -4.68
N ARG A 134 -9.94 -16.99 -4.48
CA ARG A 134 -10.67 -16.34 -3.40
C ARG A 134 -12.13 -16.26 -3.82
N LYS A 135 -12.95 -17.24 -3.38
CA LYS A 135 -14.41 -17.23 -3.55
C LYS A 135 -14.94 -15.80 -3.35
N LYS A 136 -15.61 -15.24 -4.38
CA LYS A 136 -16.27 -13.94 -4.32
C LYS A 136 -17.35 -13.98 -3.22
N ARG A 137 -16.99 -13.63 -1.98
CA ARG A 137 -17.97 -13.42 -0.90
C ARG A 137 -18.74 -12.14 -1.23
N GLY A 138 -20.07 -12.20 -1.16
CA GLY A 138 -20.95 -11.03 -1.35
C GLY A 138 -20.63 -9.90 -0.36
N PRO A 139 -21.27 -8.72 -0.52
CA PRO A 139 -21.07 -7.61 0.41
C PRO A 139 -21.33 -8.08 1.85
N ALA A 140 -20.46 -7.67 2.78
CA ALA A 140 -20.66 -7.97 4.20
C ALA A 140 -22.06 -7.48 4.62
N MET A 141 -22.77 -8.26 5.42
CA MET A 141 -24.15 -7.98 5.79
C MET A 141 -24.19 -7.36 7.18
N CYS A 142 -25.09 -6.39 7.38
CA CYS A 142 -25.37 -5.82 8.70
C CYS A 142 -25.86 -6.94 9.62
N ARG A 143 -25.19 -7.14 10.74
CA ARG A 143 -25.58 -8.16 11.73
C ARG A 143 -26.95 -7.91 12.36
N THR A 144 -27.41 -6.65 12.37
CA THR A 144 -28.67 -6.25 13.01
C THR A 144 -29.87 -6.31 12.05
N CYS A 145 -29.72 -5.81 10.82
CA CYS A 145 -30.84 -5.67 9.88
C CYS A 145 -30.65 -6.40 8.55
N GLY A 146 -29.52 -7.07 8.33
CA GLY A 146 -29.22 -7.78 7.09
C GLY A 146 -28.93 -6.88 5.88
N LYS A 147 -28.91 -5.55 6.01
CA LYS A 147 -28.56 -4.65 4.91
C LYS A 147 -27.09 -4.83 4.47
N GLY A 148 -26.83 -4.85 3.17
CA GLY A 148 -25.45 -4.86 2.65
C GLY A 148 -24.64 -3.64 3.11
N LEU A 149 -23.48 -3.89 3.71
CA LEU A 149 -22.54 -2.88 4.20
C LEU A 149 -21.63 -2.47 3.06
N VAL A 150 -21.96 -1.36 2.40
CA VAL A 150 -21.26 -0.91 1.19
C VAL A 150 -20.15 0.08 1.48
N THR A 151 -20.20 0.78 2.62
CA THR A 151 -19.16 1.73 3.02
C THR A 151 -18.07 1.06 3.87
N ALA A 152 -16.84 1.58 3.82
CA ALA A 152 -15.74 1.10 4.67
C ALA A 152 -16.01 1.16 6.18
N PRO A 153 -16.58 2.25 6.75
CA PRO A 153 -16.90 2.30 8.19
C PRO A 153 -17.98 1.29 8.58
N GLU A 154 -19.02 1.11 7.77
CA GLU A 154 -20.07 0.10 8.03
C GLU A 154 -19.50 -1.31 8.04
N ARG A 155 -18.63 -1.64 7.08
CA ARG A 155 -17.94 -2.94 7.04
C ARG A 155 -17.04 -3.19 8.25
N SER A 156 -16.40 -2.13 8.76
CA SER A 156 -15.54 -2.22 9.94
C SER A 156 -16.36 -2.43 11.22
N LEU A 157 -17.50 -1.75 11.34
CA LEU A 157 -18.40 -1.87 12.48
C LEU A 157 -19.25 -3.15 12.45
N GLY A 158 -19.47 -3.76 11.28
CA GLY A 158 -20.37 -4.90 11.12
C GLY A 158 -21.85 -4.54 11.22
N ARG A 159 -22.19 -3.24 11.24
CA ARG A 159 -23.56 -2.71 11.23
C ARG A 159 -23.68 -1.45 10.37
N CYS A 160 -24.87 -1.19 9.84
CA CYS A 160 -25.14 0.05 9.12
C CYS A 160 -25.33 1.22 10.10
N ARG A 161 -25.11 2.45 9.63
CA ARG A 161 -25.11 3.65 10.47
C ARG A 161 -26.46 3.93 11.16
N THR A 162 -27.54 3.37 10.62
CA THR A 162 -28.91 3.51 11.12
C THR A 162 -29.29 2.47 12.17
N CYS A 163 -28.50 1.42 12.37
CA CYS A 163 -28.74 0.45 13.44
C CYS A 163 -28.14 0.94 14.75
N PRO A 164 -28.79 0.74 15.90
CA PRO A 164 -28.30 1.22 17.18
C PRO A 164 -26.93 0.63 17.54
N SER A 165 -26.11 1.45 18.17
CA SER A 165 -24.86 1.05 18.81
C SER A 165 -25.20 0.34 20.11
N THR A 166 -24.85 -0.94 20.25
CA THR A 166 -25.12 -1.70 21.49
C THR A 166 -23.86 -1.98 22.29
N TYR A 167 -22.74 -1.34 21.96
CA TYR A 167 -21.52 -1.51 22.74
C TYR A 167 -21.61 -0.79 24.09
N ASP A 168 -21.00 -1.39 25.10
CA ASP A 168 -20.85 -0.80 26.43
C ASP A 168 -19.66 0.19 26.45
N PRO A 169 -19.87 1.47 26.77
CA PRO A 169 -18.80 2.45 26.89
C PRO A 169 -17.67 2.03 27.85
N ASP A 170 -18.00 1.29 28.92
CA ASP A 170 -17.01 0.88 29.91
C ASP A 170 -16.05 -0.16 29.34
N GLN A 171 -16.54 -1.10 28.52
CA GLN A 171 -15.71 -2.05 27.79
C GLN A 171 -14.78 -1.35 26.78
N PHE A 172 -15.25 -0.28 26.15
CA PHE A 172 -14.42 0.51 25.23
C PHE A 172 -13.29 1.25 25.97
N GLU A 173 -13.57 1.81 27.14
CA GLU A 173 -12.53 2.40 27.99
C GLU A 173 -11.56 1.34 28.55
N GLN A 174 -12.03 0.15 28.87
CA GLN A 174 -11.20 -0.96 29.32
C GLN A 174 -10.21 -1.38 28.23
N LEU A 175 -10.66 -1.48 26.97
CA LEU A 175 -9.79 -1.73 25.82
C LEU A 175 -8.78 -0.61 25.56
N LYS A 176 -9.17 0.67 25.73
CA LYS A 176 -8.25 1.80 25.59
C LYS A 176 -7.14 1.75 26.65
N ARG A 177 -7.51 1.45 27.90
CA ARG A 177 -6.55 1.24 29.00
C ARG A 177 -5.62 0.05 28.74
N TRP A 178 -6.16 -1.07 28.28
CA TRP A 178 -5.37 -2.24 27.90
C TRP A 178 -4.38 -1.94 26.77
N ARG A 179 -4.85 -1.24 25.71
CA ARG A 179 -4.00 -0.84 24.57
C ARG A 179 -2.84 0.03 25.02
N LEU A 180 -3.09 0.98 25.92
CA LEU A 180 -2.04 1.87 26.42
C LEU A 180 -0.96 1.10 27.19
N ARG A 181 -1.36 0.11 28.01
CA ARG A 181 -0.40 -0.77 28.71
C ARG A 181 0.47 -1.55 27.72
N GLN A 182 -0.15 -2.19 26.73
CA GLN A 182 0.57 -2.94 25.69
C GLN A 182 1.53 -2.07 24.87
N ALA A 183 1.10 -0.84 24.56
CA ALA A 183 1.90 0.13 23.83
C ALA A 183 3.13 0.57 24.63
N THR A 184 2.93 0.81 25.94
CA THR A 184 4.00 1.20 26.87
C THR A 184 5.02 0.08 27.05
N GLU A 185 4.56 -1.15 27.30
CA GLU A 185 5.42 -2.33 27.47
C GLU A 185 6.31 -2.61 26.25
N ARG A 186 5.83 -2.23 25.06
CA ARG A 186 6.54 -2.44 23.79
C ARG A 186 7.22 -1.19 23.25
N GLU A 187 7.18 -0.08 23.99
CA GLU A 187 7.75 1.22 23.60
C GLU A 187 7.30 1.71 22.22
N VAL A 188 6.03 1.48 21.88
CA VAL A 188 5.42 1.92 20.61
C VAL A 188 4.23 2.85 20.86
N PRO A 189 3.90 3.75 19.92
CA PRO A 189 2.66 4.52 20.01
C PRO A 189 1.41 3.63 20.05
N ALA A 190 0.40 3.99 20.83
CA ALA A 190 -0.79 3.15 21.07
C ALA A 190 -1.54 2.74 19.80
N PHE A 191 -1.60 3.60 18.79
CA PHE A 191 -2.27 3.30 17.51
C PHE A 191 -1.59 2.15 16.73
N VAL A 192 -0.30 1.87 16.99
CA VAL A 192 0.44 0.75 16.37
C VAL A 192 -0.09 -0.58 16.88
N VAL A 193 -0.46 -0.67 18.16
CA VAL A 193 -1.13 -1.84 18.76
C VAL A 193 -2.50 -2.02 18.09
N PHE A 194 -3.41 -1.07 18.26
CA PHE A 194 -4.69 -1.00 17.53
C PHE A 194 -5.19 0.43 17.36
N THR A 195 -5.90 0.70 16.27
CA THR A 195 -6.58 1.98 16.08
C THR A 195 -7.90 2.01 16.87
N ASP A 196 -8.42 3.21 17.14
CA ASP A 196 -9.73 3.36 17.80
C ASP A 196 -10.85 2.69 17.01
N ALA A 197 -10.77 2.72 15.67
CA ALA A 197 -11.73 2.03 14.80
C ALA A 197 -11.72 0.51 15.01
N THR A 198 -10.54 -0.10 15.19
CA THR A 198 -10.44 -1.54 15.48
C THR A 198 -10.94 -1.84 16.90
N LEU A 199 -10.62 -1.03 17.92
CA LEU A 199 -11.17 -1.21 19.27
C LEU A 199 -12.70 -1.09 19.28
N LEU A 200 -13.25 -0.13 18.54
CA LEU A 200 -14.69 0.06 18.40
C LEU A 200 -15.34 -1.14 17.72
N ALA A 201 -14.71 -1.69 16.68
CA ALA A 201 -15.18 -2.91 16.02
C ALA A 201 -15.16 -4.13 16.96
N ILE A 202 -14.18 -4.23 17.86
CA ILE A 202 -14.09 -5.30 18.87
C ILE A 202 -15.25 -5.23 19.86
N VAL A 203 -15.52 -4.06 20.48
CA VAL A 203 -16.63 -3.93 21.45
C VAL A 203 -18.00 -4.03 20.80
N GLU A 204 -18.10 -3.65 19.53
CA GLU A 204 -19.31 -3.89 18.77
C GLU A 204 -19.50 -5.39 18.60
N GLN A 205 -18.50 -6.13 18.09
CA GLN A 205 -18.67 -7.52 17.66
C GLN A 205 -18.55 -8.55 18.79
N LEU A 206 -17.91 -8.21 19.93
CA LEU A 206 -17.65 -9.08 21.08
C LEU A 206 -17.19 -10.49 20.67
N PRO A 207 -16.04 -10.60 19.98
CA PRO A 207 -15.55 -11.88 19.52
C PRO A 207 -15.24 -12.80 20.70
N ALA A 208 -15.76 -14.03 20.65
CA ALA A 208 -15.56 -15.08 21.64
C ALA A 208 -14.50 -16.13 21.20
N SER A 209 -13.90 -15.95 20.01
CA SER A 209 -12.87 -16.85 19.50
C SER A 209 -11.82 -16.12 18.67
N LEU A 210 -10.64 -16.74 18.52
CA LEU A 210 -9.57 -16.20 17.69
C LEU A 210 -9.98 -16.06 16.22
N GLU A 211 -10.85 -16.95 15.74
CA GLU A 211 -11.39 -16.88 14.38
C GLU A 211 -12.27 -15.64 14.18
N GLN A 212 -13.13 -15.34 15.15
CA GLN A 212 -13.97 -14.14 15.11
C GLN A 212 -13.12 -12.87 15.23
N LEU A 213 -12.08 -12.89 16.07
CA LEU A 213 -11.15 -11.79 16.20
C LEU A 213 -10.36 -11.53 14.90
N ALA A 214 -9.94 -12.59 14.21
CA ALA A 214 -9.27 -12.51 12.91
C ALA A 214 -10.15 -11.93 11.80
N ALA A 215 -11.48 -12.02 11.93
CA ALA A 215 -12.42 -11.45 10.98
C ALA A 215 -12.54 -9.92 11.10
N ILE A 216 -12.06 -9.32 12.20
CA ILE A 216 -12.16 -7.88 12.45
C ILE A 216 -11.09 -7.11 11.64
N PRO A 217 -11.48 -6.08 10.88
CA PRO A 217 -10.53 -5.27 10.13
C PRO A 217 -9.47 -4.60 11.02
N GLY A 218 -8.21 -4.77 10.64
CA GLY A 218 -7.05 -4.25 11.39
C GLY A 218 -6.37 -5.28 12.29
N ILE A 219 -6.92 -6.49 12.41
CA ILE A 219 -6.32 -7.62 13.14
C ILE A 219 -5.72 -8.62 12.13
N GLY A 220 -4.44 -8.40 11.81
CA GLY A 220 -3.67 -9.34 10.97
C GLY A 220 -3.10 -10.52 11.77
N PRO A 221 -2.53 -11.54 11.11
CA PRO A 221 -2.03 -12.76 11.75
C PRO A 221 -0.99 -12.47 12.84
N ALA A 222 -0.03 -11.57 12.57
CA ALA A 222 0.96 -11.17 13.57
C ALA A 222 0.34 -10.54 14.83
N LYS A 223 -0.70 -9.70 14.67
CA LYS A 223 -1.40 -9.10 15.82
C LYS A 223 -2.27 -10.12 16.56
N LEU A 224 -2.86 -11.06 15.83
CA LEU A 224 -3.66 -12.13 16.41
C LEU A 224 -2.80 -13.05 17.28
N GLU A 225 -1.60 -13.39 16.82
CA GLU A 225 -0.63 -14.17 17.60
C GLU A 225 -0.16 -13.41 18.84
N LEU A 226 0.14 -12.11 18.71
CA LEU A 226 0.70 -11.31 19.79
C LEU A 226 -0.31 -10.89 20.86
N TYR A 227 -1.57 -10.63 20.47
CA TYR A 227 -2.57 -10.00 21.33
C TYR A 227 -3.87 -10.79 21.46
N GLY A 228 -4.10 -11.80 20.63
CA GLY A 228 -5.37 -12.52 20.55
C GLY A 228 -5.79 -13.16 21.87
N PRO A 229 -4.94 -13.98 22.52
CA PRO A 229 -5.28 -14.61 23.80
C PRO A 229 -5.63 -13.59 24.89
N THR A 230 -4.79 -12.56 25.07
CA THR A 230 -4.98 -11.52 26.09
C THR A 230 -6.24 -10.68 25.85
N LEU A 231 -6.61 -10.45 24.58
CA LEU A 231 -7.85 -9.76 24.22
C LEU A 231 -9.09 -10.61 24.51
N LEU A 232 -9.05 -11.90 24.20
CA LEU A 232 -10.18 -12.80 24.48
C LEU A 232 -10.40 -12.98 25.98
N GLU A 233 -9.32 -13.05 26.77
CA GLU A 233 -9.41 -13.04 28.23
C GLU A 233 -10.05 -11.75 28.75
N LEU A 234 -9.62 -10.60 28.23
CA LEU A 234 -10.17 -9.30 28.61
C LEU A 234 -11.66 -9.16 28.25
N LEU A 235 -12.09 -9.70 27.11
CA LEU A 235 -13.50 -9.67 26.67
C LEU A 235 -14.37 -10.72 27.39
N GLY A 236 -13.76 -11.81 27.88
CA GLY A 236 -14.44 -12.91 28.55
C GLY A 236 -14.62 -12.75 30.06
N ASP A 237 -13.96 -11.75 30.67
CA ASP A 237 -14.07 -11.47 32.12
C ASP A 237 -14.95 -10.23 32.37
N PRO A 238 -16.26 -10.41 32.67
CA PRO A 238 -17.17 -9.29 32.90
C PRO A 238 -16.94 -8.55 34.23
N THR A 239 -15.91 -8.90 35.01
CA THR A 239 -15.73 -8.43 36.40
C THR A 239 -14.30 -8.00 36.76
N ARG A 240 -13.75 -6.98 36.05
CA ARG A 240 -12.51 -6.27 36.48
C ARG A 240 -12.45 -4.80 36.11
#